data_AF-A0A7K0WPZ0-F1
#
_entry.id   AF-A0A7K0WPZ0-F1
#
_cell.length_a   1.000
_cell.length_b   1.000
_cell.length_c   1.000
_cell.angle_alpha   90.00
_cell.angle_beta   90.00
_cell.angle_gamma   90.00
#
_symmetry.space_group_name_H-M   'P 1'
#
loop_
_entity.id
_entity.type
_entity.pdbx_description
1 polymer ?
#
loop_
_entity_poly.entity_id
_entity_poly.type
_entity_poly.pdbx_seq_one_letter_code
_entity_poly.pdbx_strand_id
1 'polypeptide(L)' 'MSADARLLFTQVFTGDSLPELAIDVTPTTVVLGALASRDWRPMHHDYKFATERNGVADIFLNT' A
#
# COMPACT_ATOMS: atom_id res chain seq x y z
N MET A 1 -2.54 19.78 -8.64
CA MET A 1 -1.18 19.50 -8.14
C MET A 1 -0.21 19.98 -9.20
N SER A 2 0.59 20.99 -8.89
CA SER A 2 1.49 21.60 -9.87
C SER A 2 2.62 20.64 -10.22
N ALA A 3 2.85 20.45 -11.52
CA ALA A 3 3.77 19.49 -12.10
C ALA A 3 5.22 20.02 -12.14
N ASP A 4 5.77 20.40 -10.99
CA ASP A 4 7.22 20.53 -10.84
C ASP A 4 7.67 19.94 -9.50
N ALA A 5 7.99 18.64 -9.52
CA ALA A 5 8.38 17.85 -8.36
C ALA A 5 9.87 18.02 -8.00
N ARG A 6 10.59 18.96 -8.64
CA ARG A 6 12.03 19.10 -8.46
C ARG A 6 12.35 20.13 -7.38
N LEU A 7 12.56 19.64 -6.16
CA LEU A 7 13.12 20.44 -5.06
C LEU A 7 14.64 20.57 -5.23
N LEU A 8 15.17 21.79 -5.05
CA LEU A 8 16.59 22.05 -4.92
C LEU A 8 17.04 21.86 -3.47
N PHE A 9 18.33 21.59 -3.27
CA PHE A 9 18.90 21.41 -1.92
C PHE A 9 18.62 22.60 -0.98
N THR A 10 18.61 23.81 -1.51
CA THR A 10 18.35 25.04 -0.73
C THR A 10 16.88 25.26 -0.38
N GLN A 11 15.98 24.37 -0.79
CA GLN A 11 14.54 24.46 -0.57
C GLN A 11 14.02 23.40 0.42
N VAL A 12 14.91 22.61 1.02
CA VAL A 12 14.58 21.57 2.02
C VAL A 12 15.30 21.89 3.31
N PHE A 13 14.56 21.89 4.42
CA PHE A 13 15.07 22.23 5.75
C PHE A 13 14.77 21.11 6.74
N THR A 14 15.64 20.96 7.75
CA THR A 14 15.39 20.00 8.84
C THR A 14 14.09 20.36 9.55
N GLY A 15 13.16 19.39 9.60
CA GLY A 15 11.83 19.56 10.21
C GLY A 15 10.69 19.73 9.20
N ASP A 16 10.99 19.86 7.90
CA ASP A 16 9.95 19.88 6.88
C ASP A 16 9.13 18.59 6.89
N SER A 17 7.81 18.75 6.76
CA SER A 17 6.87 17.64 6.58
C SER A 17 6.47 17.53 5.12
N LEU A 18 6.38 16.31 4.61
CA LEU A 18 5.85 16.07 3.28
C LEU A 18 4.34 16.31 3.25
N PRO A 19 3.77 16.75 2.13
CA PRO A 19 2.32 16.76 1.94
C PRO A 19 1.73 15.38 2.20
N GLU A 20 0.62 15.32 2.92
CA GLU A 20 -0.09 14.08 3.17
C GLU A 20 -0.60 13.47 1.86
N LEU A 21 -0.41 12.16 1.71
CA LEU A 21 -1.00 11.35 0.65
C LEU A 21 -1.88 10.28 1.30
N ALA A 22 -3.20 10.47 1.20
CA ALA A 22 -4.19 9.47 1.61
C ALA A 22 -4.73 8.75 0.37
N ILE A 23 -4.75 7.41 0.43
CA ILE A 23 -5.27 6.55 -0.62
C ILE A 23 -6.23 5.53 0.01
N ASP A 24 -7.44 5.45 -0.51
CA ASP A 24 -8.40 4.44 -0.10
C ASP A 24 -7.95 3.05 -0.56
N VAL A 25 -7.82 2.13 0.38
CA VAL A 25 -7.46 0.73 0.11
C VAL A 25 -8.72 -0.12 0.14
N THR A 26 -8.92 -0.88 -0.94
CA THR A 26 -10.04 -1.81 -1.08
C THR A 26 -9.52 -3.25 -1.20
N PRO A 27 -10.36 -4.27 -1.04
CA PRO A 27 -9.99 -5.65 -1.37
C PRO A 27 -9.40 -5.80 -2.78
N THR A 28 -9.94 -5.06 -3.76
CA THR A 28 -9.40 -5.04 -5.13
C THR A 28 -7.97 -4.52 -5.17
N THR A 29 -7.66 -3.46 -4.41
CA THR A 29 -6.29 -2.94 -4.29
C THR A 29 -5.33 -4.01 -3.77
N VAL A 30 -5.75 -4.77 -2.74
CA VAL A 30 -4.94 -5.85 -2.16
C VAL A 30 -4.68 -6.97 -3.17
N VAL A 31 -5.74 -7.45 -3.84
CA VAL A 31 -5.63 -8.54 -4.83
C VAL A 31 -4.77 -8.12 -6.03
N LEU A 32 -4.95 -6.89 -6.53
CA LEU A 32 -4.16 -6.37 -7.65
C LEU A 32 -2.70 -6.09 -7.25
N GLY A 33 -2.46 -5.71 -5.99
CA GLY A 33 -1.10 -5.58 -5.44
C GLY A 33 -0.35 -6.90 -5.49
N ALA A 34 -0.96 -7.98 -4.99
CA ALA A 34 -0.42 -9.34 -5.07
C ALA A 34 -0.16 -9.80 -6.51
N LEU A 35 -1.07 -9.51 -7.44
CA LEU A 35 -0.89 -9.78 -8.87
C LEU A 35 0.32 -9.04 -9.45
N ALA A 36 0.44 -7.74 -9.15
CA ALA A 36 1.50 -6.89 -9.69
C ALA A 36 2.88 -7.28 -9.14
N SER A 37 2.98 -7.59 -7.85
CA SER A 37 4.23 -8.00 -7.19
C SER A 37 4.58 -9.48 -7.41
N ARG A 38 3.60 -10.29 -7.85
CA ARG A 38 3.69 -11.76 -7.93
C ARG A 38 3.85 -12.42 -6.57
N ASP A 39 3.39 -11.78 -5.50
CA ASP A 39 3.25 -12.43 -4.20
C ASP A 39 1.93 -13.21 -4.15
N TRP A 40 2.00 -14.47 -4.54
CA TRP A 40 0.86 -15.38 -4.62
C TRP A 40 0.51 -16.05 -3.29
N ARG A 41 0.99 -15.50 -2.16
CA ARG A 41 0.57 -15.97 -0.85
C ARG A 41 -0.96 -15.80 -0.72
N PRO A 42 -1.70 -16.87 -0.36
CA PRO A 42 -3.18 -16.86 -0.43
C PRO A 42 -3.84 -15.85 0.52
N MET A 43 -3.14 -15.39 1.56
CA MET A 43 -3.65 -14.38 2.48
C MET A 43 -4.03 -13.03 1.83
N HIS A 44 -3.57 -12.75 0.61
CA HIS A 44 -3.88 -11.50 -0.09
C HIS A 44 -5.10 -11.60 -1.02
N HIS A 45 -5.57 -12.81 -1.33
CA HIS A 45 -6.63 -13.01 -2.33
C HIS A 45 -7.64 -14.13 -2.00
N ASP A 46 -7.41 -14.88 -0.93
CA ASP A 46 -8.35 -15.86 -0.38
C ASP A 46 -8.73 -15.46 1.05
N TYR A 47 -9.92 -14.86 1.18
CA TYR A 47 -10.49 -14.43 2.46
C TYR A 47 -10.64 -15.57 3.46
N LYS A 48 -11.06 -16.76 3.01
CA LYS A 48 -11.24 -17.90 3.91
C LYS A 48 -9.91 -18.45 4.36
N PHE A 49 -8.93 -18.52 3.47
CA PHE A 49 -7.57 -18.86 3.89
C PHE A 49 -7.06 -17.87 4.94
N ALA A 50 -7.21 -16.57 4.69
CA ALA A 50 -6.76 -15.51 5.60
C ALA A 50 -7.41 -15.66 6.99
N THR A 51 -8.74 -15.80 7.03
CA THR A 51 -9.49 -15.80 8.30
C THR A 51 -9.51 -17.15 9.02
N GLU A 52 -9.66 -18.25 8.28
CA GLU A 52 -9.85 -19.58 8.88
C GLU A 52 -8.53 -20.34 9.07
N ARG A 53 -7.54 -20.15 8.18
CA ARG A 53 -6.26 -20.88 8.25
C ARG A 53 -5.13 -20.05 8.85
N ASN A 54 -5.07 -18.77 8.49
CA ASN A 54 -4.08 -17.85 9.04
C ASN A 54 -4.55 -17.17 10.33
N GLY A 55 -5.85 -17.17 10.62
CA GLY A 55 -6.41 -16.60 11.85
C GLY A 55 -6.36 -15.07 11.92
N VAL A 56 -6.26 -14.39 10.77
CA VAL A 56 -6.31 -12.92 10.70
C VAL A 56 -7.74 -12.42 10.48
N ALA A 57 -7.98 -11.12 10.65
CA ALA A 57 -9.33 -10.56 10.55
C ALA A 57 -9.87 -10.47 9.11
N ASP A 58 -9.01 -10.25 8.12
CA ASP A 58 -9.36 -10.07 6.71
C ASP A 58 -8.11 -10.32 5.83
N ILE A 59 -8.26 -10.23 4.50
CA ILE A 59 -7.13 -10.10 3.60
C ILE A 59 -6.39 -8.78 3.85
N PHE A 60 -5.08 -8.77 3.63
CA PHE A 60 -4.24 -7.60 3.90
C PHE A 60 -3.21 -7.38 2.80
N LEU A 61 -2.75 -6.13 2.68
CA LEU A 61 -1.73 -5.72 1.70
C LEU A 61 -0.50 -6.63 1.75
N ASN A 62 0.05 -6.95 0.57
CA ASN A 62 1.30 -7.67 0.48
C ASN A 62 2.45 -6.80 1.01
N THR A 63 3.45 -7.46 1.58
CA THR A 63 4.72 -6.82 1.96
C THR A 63 5.69 -6.74 0.79
#